data_AF-A0A2V6KX48-F1
#
_entry.id   AF-A0A2V6KX48-F1
#
_cell.length_a   1.000
_cell.length_b   1.000
_cell.length_c   1.000
_cell.angle_alpha   90.00
_cell.angle_beta   90.00
_cell.angle_gamma   90.00
#
_symmetry.space_group_name_H-M   'P 1'
#
loop_
_entity.id
_entity.type
_entity.pdbx_description
1 polymer ?
#
loop_
_entity_poly.entity_id
_entity_poly.type
_entity_poly.pdbx_seq_one_letter_code
_entity_poly.pdbx_strand_id
1 'polypeptide(L)'
;MGCLVTAHLKLAAIGAHPRHRERAKKEDLMSSFPRCAELIEMKPGKIAHAIAVLLSSISSLFADSTPSKAEPAKVKFSKKSNKLSEDLSLKADPISFSPGHVSAIRPDPGQRYPWKKSIVTTIFWIGEQPSGNNPVPNRTSSWDKDWTKNYGGFDDPNPARRSNYIPVKFTPRQNPFYCALPYNDKAHTGHRPEAPGVVPWFKEAYQGPAISTCKDRWIAIRKGNRTVYAQWEDAGPFRTDHWQYVFGNERPKPNLNKGAGLDVSPAVRDYLGLNETDVTDWKFVDFSEVPHGPWSTLGDNNTFVINERKKGKTLAEAWFSRSTSPVVK
;
A
#
# COMPACT_ATOMS: atom_id res chain seq x y z
N MET A 1 -32.67 59.74 43.49
CA MET A 1 -32.49 58.30 43.21
C MET A 1 -31.14 58.15 42.55
N GLY A 2 -30.02 58.09 43.29
CA GLY A 2 -29.46 56.90 43.96
C GLY A 2 -28.48 56.22 42.99
N CYS A 3 -27.20 55.95 43.25
CA CYS A 3 -26.34 56.13 44.43
C CYS A 3 -24.87 56.10 43.92
N LEU A 4 -24.00 56.95 44.47
CA LEU A 4 -22.54 56.91 44.31
C LEU A 4 -21.96 56.01 45.42
N VAL A 5 -21.02 55.10 45.12
CA VAL A 5 -20.05 54.61 46.13
C VAL A 5 -18.67 54.39 45.49
N THR A 6 -17.68 54.90 46.20
CA THR A 6 -16.26 55.02 45.86
C THR A 6 -15.42 53.88 46.47
N ALA A 7 -14.37 53.47 45.75
CA ALA A 7 -13.06 52.88 46.12
C ALA A 7 -12.83 52.10 47.44
N HIS A 8 -12.09 50.97 47.36
CA HIS A 8 -10.70 50.89 47.88
C HIS A 8 -9.94 49.61 47.44
N LEU A 9 -8.67 49.84 47.10
CA LEU A 9 -7.58 48.88 46.87
C LEU A 9 -7.18 48.12 48.16
N LYS A 10 -6.74 46.86 48.03
CA LYS A 10 -5.67 46.28 48.88
C LYS A 10 -4.92 45.16 48.15
N LEU A 11 -3.63 45.42 47.90
CA LEU A 11 -2.58 44.44 47.63
C LEU A 11 -2.23 43.69 48.92
N ALA A 12 -1.95 42.39 48.84
CA ALA A 12 -0.93 41.73 49.67
C ALA A 12 -0.47 40.43 49.00
N ALA A 13 0.84 40.22 49.05
CA ALA A 13 1.58 39.19 48.34
C ALA A 13 2.27 38.23 49.33
N ILE A 14 2.85 37.17 48.78
CA ILE A 14 4.00 36.37 49.28
C ILE A 14 3.70 35.24 50.29
N GLY A 15 4.22 34.05 49.97
CA GLY A 15 4.49 33.00 50.95
C GLY A 15 4.76 31.62 50.34
N ALA A 16 6.02 31.34 50.01
CA ALA A 16 6.50 30.07 49.47
C ALA A 16 6.64 28.95 50.54
N HIS A 17 6.55 27.70 50.05
CA HIS A 17 7.12 26.39 50.48
C HIS A 17 8.36 26.39 51.44
N PRO A 18 8.81 25.28 52.10
CA PRO A 18 8.70 23.84 51.70
C PRO A 18 8.71 22.73 52.82
N ARG A 19 8.74 21.45 52.36
CA ARG A 19 9.52 20.27 52.84
C ARG A 19 8.97 19.26 53.89
N HIS A 20 8.54 18.10 53.37
CA HIS A 20 9.04 16.70 53.56
C HIS A 20 9.51 16.14 54.93
N ARG A 21 8.91 15.00 55.33
CA ARG A 21 9.46 13.75 55.95
C ARG A 21 8.31 12.96 56.61
N GLU A 22 8.25 11.63 56.79
CA GLU A 22 8.92 10.40 56.32
C GLU A 22 8.09 9.22 56.89
N ARG A 23 8.00 8.07 56.17
CA ARG A 23 7.84 6.64 56.64
C ARG A 23 6.78 6.28 57.71
N ALA A 24 6.01 5.18 57.65
CA ALA A 24 6.41 3.76 57.54
C ALA A 24 5.21 2.77 57.54
N LYS A 25 5.36 1.61 56.84
CA LYS A 25 4.93 0.20 57.16
C LYS A 25 3.45 -0.13 57.50
N LYS A 26 2.89 -1.34 57.36
CA LYS A 26 3.03 -2.58 56.54
C LYS A 26 1.97 -3.55 57.15
N GLU A 27 1.20 -4.24 56.30
CA GLU A 27 0.56 -5.57 56.48
C GLU A 27 -0.67 -5.83 57.37
N ASP A 28 -1.64 -6.50 56.73
CA ASP A 28 -2.59 -7.57 57.13
C ASP A 28 -3.58 -7.42 58.31
N LEU A 29 -4.89 -7.54 57.97
CA LEU A 29 -5.77 -8.50 58.65
C LEU A 29 -6.99 -8.91 57.81
N MET A 30 -7.23 -10.22 57.74
CA MET A 30 -8.38 -10.91 57.17
C MET A 30 -9.68 -10.74 57.98
N SER A 31 -10.79 -10.99 57.27
CA SER A 31 -12.09 -11.51 57.70
C SER A 31 -13.19 -10.50 58.09
N SER A 32 -14.27 -10.49 57.31
CA SER A 32 -15.53 -11.18 57.65
C SER A 32 -16.67 -10.78 56.71
N PHE A 33 -17.32 -11.78 56.11
CA PHE A 33 -18.58 -11.69 55.34
C PHE A 33 -19.79 -11.46 56.26
N PRO A 34 -20.93 -10.98 55.72
CA PRO A 34 -22.02 -11.94 55.47
C PRO A 34 -22.71 -11.79 54.09
N ARG A 35 -23.32 -12.92 53.68
CA ARG A 35 -24.16 -13.15 52.49
C ARG A 35 -25.45 -12.32 52.50
N CYS A 36 -25.91 -11.93 51.31
CA CYS A 36 -27.30 -12.12 50.88
C CYS A 36 -27.31 -12.46 49.39
N ALA A 37 -28.04 -13.53 49.05
CA ALA A 37 -28.22 -14.06 47.71
C ALA A 37 -29.62 -13.69 47.22
N GLU A 38 -29.73 -13.30 45.95
CA GLU A 38 -30.99 -13.39 45.21
C GLU A 38 -30.68 -13.81 43.77
N LEU A 39 -31.30 -14.92 43.37
CA LEU A 39 -31.09 -15.67 42.15
C LEU A 39 -32.02 -15.15 41.05
N ILE A 40 -31.48 -14.90 39.85
CA ILE A 40 -32.26 -14.83 38.61
C ILE A 40 -31.98 -16.10 37.80
N GLU A 41 -33.04 -16.85 37.56
CA GLU A 41 -33.09 -18.13 36.87
C GLU A 41 -33.07 -17.93 35.34
N MET A 42 -32.14 -18.60 34.62
CA MET A 42 -32.21 -18.75 33.16
C MET A 42 -32.10 -20.23 32.78
N LYS A 43 -33.07 -20.70 31.99
CA LYS A 43 -33.22 -22.09 31.50
C LYS A 43 -32.15 -22.46 30.45
N PRO A 44 -31.56 -23.67 30.49
CA PRO A 44 -30.61 -24.11 29.48
C PRO A 44 -31.27 -24.86 28.31
N GLY A 45 -31.15 -24.33 27.09
CA GLY A 45 -31.45 -25.02 25.85
C GLY A 45 -30.22 -25.76 25.32
N LYS A 46 -30.36 -27.07 25.08
CA LYS A 46 -29.35 -27.94 24.47
C LYS A 46 -29.41 -27.81 22.95
N ILE A 47 -28.31 -27.43 22.30
CA ILE A 47 -28.09 -27.77 20.88
C ILE A 47 -26.61 -28.16 20.73
N ALA A 48 -26.36 -29.46 20.65
CA ALA A 48 -25.13 -30.00 20.09
C ALA A 48 -25.28 -29.99 18.56
N HIS A 49 -24.29 -29.45 17.85
CA HIS A 49 -24.10 -29.71 16.41
C HIS A 49 -22.68 -30.22 16.23
N ALA A 50 -22.58 -31.53 15.96
CA ALA A 50 -21.38 -32.15 15.47
C ALA A 50 -21.17 -31.75 14.01
N ILE A 51 -20.05 -31.09 13.71
CA ILE A 51 -19.63 -30.80 12.34
C ILE A 51 -18.72 -31.95 11.89
N ALA A 52 -19.27 -32.84 11.06
CA ALA A 52 -18.49 -33.85 10.36
C ALA A 52 -17.83 -33.21 9.14
N VAL A 53 -16.49 -33.16 9.14
CA VAL A 53 -15.67 -32.74 8.01
C VAL A 53 -15.56 -33.92 7.03
N LEU A 54 -16.27 -33.85 5.91
CA LEU A 54 -16.08 -34.79 4.78
C LEU A 54 -14.93 -34.30 3.90
N LEU A 55 -13.75 -34.92 4.07
CA LEU A 55 -12.65 -34.89 3.11
C LEU A 55 -13.06 -35.72 1.88
N SER A 56 -13.36 -35.07 0.75
CA SER A 56 -13.43 -35.75 -0.54
C SER A 56 -12.13 -35.52 -1.32
N SER A 57 -11.30 -36.54 -1.29
CA SER A 57 -10.12 -36.70 -2.13
C SER A 57 -10.55 -36.90 -3.58
N ILE A 58 -10.13 -36.02 -4.48
CA ILE A 58 -10.20 -36.28 -5.92
C ILE A 58 -8.88 -36.94 -6.32
N SER A 59 -8.91 -38.26 -6.44
CA SER A 59 -7.88 -39.02 -7.15
C SER A 59 -8.21 -38.97 -8.64
N SER A 60 -7.47 -38.19 -9.41
CA SER A 60 -7.50 -38.21 -10.87
C SER A 60 -6.85 -39.49 -11.38
N LEU A 61 -7.64 -40.37 -11.99
CA LEU A 61 -7.17 -41.53 -12.74
C LEU A 61 -6.50 -41.06 -14.04
N PHE A 62 -5.25 -41.44 -14.25
CA PHE A 62 -4.58 -41.39 -15.55
C PHE A 62 -5.14 -42.53 -16.42
N ALA A 63 -5.68 -42.20 -17.57
CA ALA A 63 -6.01 -43.16 -18.62
C ALA A 63 -4.96 -43.02 -19.73
N ASP A 64 -4.09 -44.01 -19.87
CA ASP A 64 -3.17 -44.15 -20.97
C ASP A 64 -3.94 -44.47 -22.26
N SER A 65 -3.76 -43.61 -23.25
CA SER A 65 -4.15 -43.84 -24.64
C SER A 65 -3.17 -44.80 -25.31
N THR A 66 -3.67 -45.87 -25.93
CA THR A 66 -2.96 -46.58 -27.00
C THR A 66 -3.80 -46.62 -28.28
N PRO A 67 -3.13 -46.69 -29.46
CA PRO A 67 -3.70 -46.22 -30.72
C PRO A 67 -4.27 -47.38 -31.55
N SER A 68 -5.31 -47.11 -32.34
CA SER A 68 -5.69 -47.99 -33.45
C SER A 68 -5.74 -47.22 -34.76
N LYS A 69 -5.12 -47.85 -35.75
CA LYS A 69 -4.73 -47.42 -37.08
C LYS A 69 -5.77 -47.95 -38.07
N ALA A 70 -6.28 -47.12 -38.96
CA ALA A 70 -6.86 -47.57 -40.22
C ALA A 70 -6.78 -46.46 -41.28
N GLU A 71 -6.47 -46.91 -42.49
CA GLU A 71 -5.86 -46.22 -43.63
C GLU A 71 -6.89 -45.67 -44.67
N PRO A 72 -6.45 -45.04 -45.80
CA PRO A 72 -7.10 -43.87 -46.39
C PRO A 72 -7.86 -44.13 -47.70
N ALA A 73 -8.69 -43.17 -48.10
CA ALA A 73 -9.23 -43.08 -49.46
C ALA A 73 -8.47 -42.01 -50.28
N LYS A 74 -7.85 -42.48 -51.36
CA LYS A 74 -7.13 -41.73 -52.40
C LYS A 74 -8.12 -40.99 -53.30
N VAL A 75 -7.82 -39.74 -53.66
CA VAL A 75 -8.13 -39.21 -55.00
C VAL A 75 -6.92 -38.45 -55.51
N LYS A 76 -6.38 -38.93 -56.63
CA LYS A 76 -5.33 -38.29 -57.44
C LYS A 76 -6.00 -37.36 -58.46
N PHE A 77 -5.46 -36.16 -58.65
CA PHE A 77 -5.46 -35.51 -59.97
C PHE A 77 -4.17 -34.70 -60.17
N SER A 78 -3.86 -34.45 -61.43
CA SER A 78 -2.54 -34.45 -62.07
C SER A 78 -1.89 -33.08 -62.28
N LYS A 79 -0.56 -33.01 -62.06
CA LYS A 79 0.52 -32.56 -62.97
C LYS A 79 0.19 -31.47 -64.03
N LYS A 80 0.78 -30.26 -63.90
CA LYS A 80 1.88 -29.70 -64.75
C LYS A 80 1.92 -28.14 -64.84
N SER A 81 3.08 -27.57 -64.45
CA SER A 81 3.82 -26.37 -64.95
C SER A 81 3.18 -24.96 -64.95
N ASN A 82 3.79 -23.97 -64.28
CA ASN A 82 4.86 -23.10 -64.80
C ASN A 82 5.29 -22.01 -63.77
N LYS A 83 6.44 -21.41 -64.09
CA LYS A 83 7.40 -20.56 -63.35
C LYS A 83 6.91 -19.13 -62.98
N LEU A 84 7.62 -18.52 -62.00
CA LEU A 84 7.65 -17.09 -61.54
C LEU A 84 6.50 -16.73 -60.56
N SER A 85 6.69 -16.02 -59.45
CA SER A 85 7.72 -15.07 -58.99
C SER A 85 7.84 -15.09 -57.46
N GLU A 86 8.96 -14.58 -56.96
CA GLU A 86 9.27 -14.36 -55.55
C GLU A 86 8.17 -13.60 -54.81
N ASP A 87 7.80 -14.06 -53.61
CA ASP A 87 7.57 -13.14 -52.50
C ASP A 87 7.78 -13.81 -51.14
N LEU A 88 8.27 -13.01 -50.21
CA LEU A 88 8.90 -13.36 -48.95
C LEU A 88 7.99 -14.14 -47.98
N SER A 89 8.43 -15.30 -47.52
CA SER A 89 7.86 -15.96 -46.34
C SER A 89 8.97 -16.45 -45.43
N LEU A 90 9.12 -15.71 -44.32
CA LEU A 90 10.02 -15.98 -43.21
C LEU A 90 9.69 -17.37 -42.62
N LYS A 91 10.69 -18.26 -42.62
CA LYS A 91 10.66 -19.48 -41.82
C LYS A 91 10.52 -19.07 -40.35
N ALA A 92 9.40 -19.46 -39.75
CA ALA A 92 9.26 -19.53 -38.31
C ALA A 92 10.03 -20.75 -37.82
N ASP A 93 11.20 -20.52 -37.22
CA ASP A 93 11.87 -21.54 -36.43
C ASP A 93 11.17 -21.64 -35.06
N PRO A 94 10.87 -22.86 -34.54
CA PRO A 94 10.29 -23.01 -33.22
C PRO A 94 11.34 -22.65 -32.17
N ILE A 95 11.13 -21.53 -31.48
CA ILE A 95 11.96 -21.13 -30.33
C ILE A 95 11.77 -22.16 -29.24
N SER A 96 12.74 -23.07 -29.14
CA SER A 96 12.94 -23.94 -28.00
C SER A 96 13.26 -23.07 -26.77
N PHE A 97 12.36 -23.05 -25.79
CA PHE A 97 12.59 -22.42 -24.51
C PHE A 97 13.62 -23.25 -23.73
N SER A 98 14.88 -22.81 -23.77
CA SER A 98 15.89 -23.23 -22.79
C SER A 98 15.81 -22.32 -21.55
N PRO A 99 15.77 -22.86 -20.32
CA PRO A 99 15.82 -22.05 -19.10
C PRO A 99 17.25 -21.54 -18.89
N GLY A 100 17.57 -20.42 -19.55
CA GLY A 100 18.86 -19.74 -19.46
C GLY A 100 18.87 -18.69 -18.35
N HIS A 101 19.61 -19.01 -17.28
CA HIS A 101 20.37 -18.09 -16.42
C HIS A 101 19.96 -16.61 -16.46
N VAL A 102 19.12 -16.19 -15.51
CA VAL A 102 18.81 -14.78 -15.24
C VAL A 102 20.12 -14.08 -14.85
N SER A 103 20.75 -13.40 -15.80
CA SER A 103 21.85 -12.48 -15.51
C SER A 103 21.31 -11.42 -14.55
N ALA A 104 21.96 -11.27 -13.40
CA ALA A 104 21.63 -10.21 -12.45
C ALA A 104 21.56 -8.88 -13.21
N ILE A 105 20.38 -8.23 -13.19
CA ILE A 105 20.17 -6.93 -13.83
C ILE A 105 21.09 -5.95 -13.11
N ARG A 106 22.25 -5.66 -13.71
CA ARG A 106 23.10 -4.57 -13.22
C ARG A 106 22.35 -3.27 -13.50
N PRO A 107 22.14 -2.40 -12.50
CA PRO A 107 21.55 -1.10 -12.74
C PRO A 107 22.38 -0.36 -13.79
N ASP A 108 21.72 0.38 -14.68
CA ASP A 108 22.44 1.30 -15.58
C ASP A 108 23.34 2.23 -14.73
N PRO A 109 24.54 2.57 -15.18
CA PRO A 109 25.44 3.46 -14.45
C PRO A 109 24.70 4.73 -14.01
N GLY A 110 24.57 4.93 -12.69
CA GLY A 110 23.88 6.08 -12.08
C GLY A 110 22.45 5.85 -11.60
N GLN A 111 21.81 4.71 -11.87
CA GLN A 111 20.48 4.41 -11.29
C GLN A 111 20.59 3.59 -10.01
N ARG A 112 20.17 4.18 -8.87
CA ARG A 112 20.19 3.52 -7.54
C ARG A 112 19.30 2.26 -7.48
N TYR A 113 18.18 2.27 -8.19
CA TYR A 113 17.20 1.19 -8.19
C TYR A 113 16.89 0.73 -9.64
N PRO A 114 17.01 -0.56 -9.96
CA PRO A 114 16.71 -1.09 -11.29
C PRO A 114 15.20 -1.15 -11.55
N TRP A 115 14.81 -1.04 -12.81
CA TRP A 115 13.42 -1.26 -13.25
C TRP A 115 13.02 -2.73 -13.12
N LYS A 116 11.91 -2.99 -12.44
CA LYS A 116 11.17 -4.25 -12.54
C LYS A 116 10.26 -4.17 -13.75
N LYS A 117 10.58 -4.95 -14.77
CA LYS A 117 9.93 -4.88 -16.08
C LYS A 117 8.77 -5.84 -16.21
N SER A 118 7.79 -5.51 -17.04
CA SER A 118 6.69 -6.40 -17.42
C SER A 118 5.97 -7.02 -16.21
N ILE A 119 5.57 -6.19 -15.25
CA ILE A 119 4.89 -6.60 -14.03
C ILE A 119 3.38 -6.52 -14.25
N VAL A 120 2.68 -7.62 -13.99
CA VAL A 120 1.22 -7.62 -13.97
C VAL A 120 0.75 -6.64 -12.89
N THR A 121 -0.03 -5.66 -13.33
CA THR A 121 -0.47 -4.52 -12.54
C THR A 121 -1.99 -4.51 -12.50
N THR A 122 -2.55 -4.42 -11.30
CA THR A 122 -3.99 -4.40 -11.06
C THR A 122 -4.42 -3.11 -10.36
N ILE A 123 -5.72 -2.82 -10.39
CA ILE A 123 -6.28 -1.61 -9.80
C ILE A 123 -6.92 -1.96 -8.47
N PHE A 124 -6.60 -1.17 -7.44
CA PHE A 124 -7.23 -1.23 -6.12
C PHE A 124 -7.57 0.18 -5.66
N TRP A 125 -8.46 0.33 -4.69
CA TRP A 125 -8.86 1.65 -4.22
C TRP A 125 -9.25 1.70 -2.75
N ILE A 126 -9.01 2.86 -2.15
CA ILE A 126 -9.33 3.13 -0.76
C ILE A 126 -10.84 3.09 -0.52
N GLY A 127 -11.24 2.36 0.53
CA GLY A 127 -12.62 2.21 0.96
C GLY A 127 -13.41 1.12 0.23
N GLU A 128 -12.74 0.29 -0.59
CA GLU A 128 -13.36 -0.90 -1.18
C GLU A 128 -14.03 -1.78 -0.11
N GLN A 129 -15.25 -2.20 -0.39
CA GLN A 129 -16.00 -3.10 0.49
C GLN A 129 -15.58 -4.55 0.23
N PRO A 130 -15.69 -5.43 1.24
CA PRO A 130 -15.47 -6.84 1.01
C PRO A 130 -16.46 -7.36 -0.04
N SER A 131 -16.00 -8.23 -0.92
CA SER A 131 -16.83 -8.96 -1.88
C SER A 131 -16.48 -10.44 -1.86
N GLY A 132 -17.28 -11.28 -2.52
CA GLY A 132 -16.99 -12.73 -2.60
C GLY A 132 -15.62 -13.06 -3.19
N ASN A 133 -15.08 -12.19 -4.05
CA ASN A 133 -13.77 -12.35 -4.68
C ASN A 133 -12.66 -11.53 -3.97
N ASN A 134 -13.02 -10.62 -3.06
CA ASN A 134 -12.09 -9.82 -2.27
C ASN A 134 -12.54 -9.79 -0.80
N PRO A 135 -12.15 -10.77 0.02
CA PRO A 135 -12.59 -10.85 1.41
C PRO A 135 -11.96 -9.77 2.30
N VAL A 136 -10.87 -9.12 1.86
CA VAL A 136 -10.14 -8.11 2.64
C VAL A 136 -10.51 -6.72 2.11
N PRO A 137 -11.28 -5.91 2.84
CA PRO A 137 -11.64 -4.58 2.40
C PRO A 137 -10.45 -3.62 2.46
N ASN A 138 -10.36 -2.71 1.50
CA ASN A 138 -9.35 -1.63 1.49
C ASN A 138 -9.78 -0.43 2.35
N ARG A 139 -10.48 -0.68 3.47
CA ARG A 139 -10.87 0.37 4.43
C ARG A 139 -9.70 0.81 5.31
N THR A 140 -8.76 -0.09 5.50
CA THR A 140 -7.50 0.08 6.22
C THR A 140 -6.37 -0.35 5.30
N SER A 141 -5.18 0.25 5.46
CA SER A 141 -3.95 -0.27 4.86
C SER A 141 -3.09 -0.98 5.89
N SER A 142 -1.99 -1.55 5.41
CA SER A 142 -0.90 -2.11 6.21
C SER A 142 -0.31 -1.13 7.23
N TRP A 143 -0.48 0.17 7.01
CA TRP A 143 0.09 1.24 7.83
C TRP A 143 -0.91 2.26 8.36
N ASP A 144 -2.14 2.28 7.84
CA ASP A 144 -3.19 3.20 8.25
C ASP A 144 -4.49 2.45 8.62
N LYS A 145 -4.82 2.40 9.91
CA LYS A 145 -6.04 1.76 10.42
C LYS A 145 -7.32 2.56 10.14
N ASP A 146 -7.18 3.83 9.78
CA ASP A 146 -8.27 4.75 9.49
C ASP A 146 -8.20 5.21 8.03
N TRP A 147 -7.65 4.39 7.12
CA TRP A 147 -7.22 4.82 5.78
C TRP A 147 -8.31 5.53 4.97
N THR A 148 -9.53 4.97 4.90
CA THR A 148 -10.64 5.63 4.22
C THR A 148 -10.98 6.99 4.83
N LYS A 149 -10.99 7.06 6.16
CA LYS A 149 -11.26 8.31 6.87
C LYS A 149 -10.15 9.32 6.59
N ASN A 150 -8.89 8.93 6.71
CA ASN A 150 -7.73 9.79 6.50
C ASN A 150 -7.59 10.26 5.05
N TYR A 151 -7.92 9.42 4.07
CA TYR A 151 -8.03 9.83 2.67
C TYR A 151 -9.14 10.85 2.44
N GLY A 152 -10.23 10.77 3.20
CA GLY A 152 -11.38 11.68 3.14
C GLY A 152 -12.67 11.04 2.62
N GLY A 153 -12.63 9.77 2.22
CA GLY A 153 -13.79 9.04 1.75
C GLY A 153 -13.44 7.85 0.85
N PHE A 154 -14.46 7.33 0.17
CA PHE A 154 -14.34 6.26 -0.81
C PHE A 154 -13.70 6.79 -2.11
N ASP A 155 -12.57 6.24 -2.51
CA ASP A 155 -11.88 6.59 -3.76
C ASP A 155 -12.57 5.92 -4.95
N ASP A 156 -13.70 6.48 -5.39
CA ASP A 156 -14.60 5.87 -6.37
C ASP A 156 -13.85 5.54 -7.69
N PRO A 157 -13.67 4.25 -8.03
CA PRO A 157 -12.87 3.86 -9.19
C PRO A 157 -13.61 4.12 -10.50
N ASN A 158 -14.91 4.45 -10.50
CA ASN A 158 -15.67 4.66 -11.73
C ASN A 158 -15.16 5.92 -12.48
N PRO A 159 -14.65 5.80 -13.73
CA PRO A 159 -14.14 6.96 -14.48
C PRO A 159 -15.14 8.11 -14.63
N ALA A 160 -16.45 7.82 -14.72
CA ALA A 160 -17.49 8.84 -14.82
C ALA A 160 -17.71 9.65 -13.54
N ARG A 161 -17.11 9.22 -12.41
CA ARG A 161 -17.19 9.88 -11.10
C ARG A 161 -15.84 10.42 -10.66
N ARG A 162 -14.95 10.67 -11.62
CA ARG A 162 -13.62 11.21 -11.39
C ARG A 162 -13.39 12.45 -12.25
N SER A 163 -12.67 13.41 -11.69
CA SER A 163 -12.21 14.60 -12.39
C SER A 163 -10.81 14.93 -11.91
N ASN A 164 -9.90 15.27 -12.82
CA ASN A 164 -8.49 15.55 -12.50
C ASN A 164 -7.85 14.47 -11.60
N TYR A 165 -8.11 13.21 -11.90
CA TYR A 165 -7.57 12.03 -11.20
C TYR A 165 -8.06 11.82 -9.76
N ILE A 166 -9.09 12.54 -9.29
CA ILE A 166 -9.68 12.40 -7.95
C ILE A 166 -11.19 12.11 -8.01
N PRO A 167 -11.79 11.51 -6.96
CA PRO A 167 -13.24 11.34 -6.89
C PRO A 167 -13.96 12.70 -6.84
N VAL A 168 -15.09 12.83 -7.54
CA VAL A 168 -15.82 14.13 -7.63
C VAL A 168 -16.53 14.55 -6.33
N LYS A 169 -16.64 13.67 -5.34
CA LYS A 169 -17.43 13.92 -4.12
C LYS A 169 -16.67 14.70 -3.04
N PHE A 170 -15.34 14.73 -3.10
CA PHE A 170 -14.50 15.39 -2.10
C PHE A 170 -13.08 15.59 -2.64
N THR A 171 -12.34 16.52 -2.04
CA THR A 171 -10.89 16.63 -2.28
C THR A 171 -10.13 15.69 -1.35
N PRO A 172 -9.31 14.76 -1.87
CA PRO A 172 -8.52 13.86 -1.05
C PRO A 172 -7.58 14.59 -0.08
N ARG A 173 -7.53 14.10 1.16
CA ARG A 173 -6.60 14.55 2.21
C ARG A 173 -5.31 13.73 2.25
N GLN A 174 -5.23 12.64 1.51
CA GLN A 174 -3.98 11.93 1.22
C GLN A 174 -3.75 11.92 -0.30
N ASN A 175 -2.53 11.61 -0.72
CA ASN A 175 -2.15 11.63 -2.13
C ASN A 175 -3.02 10.65 -2.95
N PRO A 176 -3.70 11.09 -4.01
CA PRO A 176 -4.50 10.19 -4.85
C PRO A 176 -3.66 9.24 -5.70
N PHE A 177 -2.37 9.51 -5.88
CA PHE A 177 -1.44 8.62 -6.57
C PHE A 177 -0.73 7.72 -5.56
N TYR A 178 -1.30 6.55 -5.33
CA TYR A 178 -0.78 5.55 -4.39
C TYR A 178 -0.69 4.16 -5.03
N CYS A 179 0.12 3.30 -4.42
CA CYS A 179 0.32 1.92 -4.85
C CYS A 179 0.48 0.96 -3.67
N ALA A 180 0.39 -0.34 -3.96
CA ALA A 180 0.79 -1.41 -3.07
C ALA A 180 1.84 -2.31 -3.73
N LEU A 181 2.85 -2.69 -2.93
CA LEU A 181 3.85 -3.70 -3.26
C LEU A 181 3.78 -4.82 -2.21
N PRO A 182 4.09 -6.09 -2.56
CA PRO A 182 3.74 -7.24 -1.72
C PRO A 182 4.72 -7.45 -0.55
N TYR A 183 4.94 -6.40 0.24
CA TYR A 183 5.81 -6.39 1.41
C TYR A 183 5.32 -5.40 2.47
N ASN A 184 5.23 -5.86 3.72
CA ASN A 184 5.00 -5.02 4.88
C ASN A 184 6.16 -5.19 5.85
N ASP A 185 6.89 -4.11 6.15
CA ASP A 185 8.05 -4.13 7.02
C ASP A 185 7.70 -4.19 8.51
N LYS A 186 6.43 -4.04 8.88
CA LYS A 186 5.96 -4.12 10.26
C LYS A 186 5.70 -5.57 10.68
N ALA A 187 5.98 -5.83 11.96
CA ALA A 187 5.53 -7.02 12.68
C ALA A 187 4.52 -6.62 13.77
N HIS A 188 4.00 -7.59 14.53
CA HIS A 188 3.13 -7.30 15.68
C HIS A 188 3.82 -6.36 16.67
N THR A 189 5.11 -6.57 16.89
CA THR A 189 6.01 -5.69 17.65
C THR A 189 7.22 -5.35 16.78
N GLY A 190 7.51 -4.04 16.63
CA GLY A 190 8.66 -3.59 15.86
C GLY A 190 8.55 -3.86 14.35
N HIS A 191 9.67 -4.29 13.77
CA HIS A 191 9.81 -4.60 12.34
C HIS A 191 9.98 -6.09 12.12
N ARG A 192 9.72 -6.52 10.89
CA ARG A 192 10.07 -7.88 10.49
C ARG A 192 11.58 -8.10 10.57
N PRO A 193 12.05 -9.31 10.97
CA PRO A 193 13.47 -9.57 11.19
C PRO A 193 14.37 -9.29 9.98
N GLU A 194 13.86 -9.49 8.77
CA GLU A 194 14.59 -9.25 7.54
C GLU A 194 14.67 -7.75 7.15
N ALA A 195 13.74 -6.92 7.62
CA ALA A 195 13.60 -5.53 7.17
C ALA A 195 14.91 -4.71 7.29
N PRO A 196 15.67 -4.77 8.40
CA PRO A 196 16.95 -4.05 8.52
C PRO A 196 18.02 -4.50 7.53
N GLY A 197 17.93 -5.73 7.00
CA GLY A 197 18.90 -6.29 6.05
C GLY A 197 18.49 -6.13 4.59
N VAL A 198 17.18 -6.02 4.30
CA VAL A 198 16.67 -6.06 2.91
C VAL A 198 16.12 -4.72 2.42
N VAL A 199 15.64 -3.84 3.31
CA VAL A 199 15.10 -2.53 2.91
C VAL A 199 16.28 -1.57 2.69
N PRO A 200 16.52 -1.07 1.46
CA PRO A 200 17.76 -0.35 1.13
C PRO A 200 17.98 0.97 1.86
N TRP A 201 16.93 1.52 2.47
CA TRP A 201 16.92 2.79 3.19
C TRP A 201 16.50 2.62 4.66
N PHE A 202 16.54 1.39 5.19
CA PHE A 202 16.00 1.11 6.53
C PHE A 202 16.62 2.01 7.59
N LYS A 203 17.96 2.13 7.58
CA LYS A 203 18.70 2.87 8.60
C LYS A 203 18.37 4.37 8.55
N GLU A 204 18.25 4.92 7.34
CA GLU A 204 17.96 6.33 7.11
C GLU A 204 16.50 6.67 7.43
N ALA A 205 15.58 5.73 7.21
CA ALA A 205 14.14 5.95 7.43
C ALA A 205 13.65 5.52 8.82
N TYR A 206 14.48 4.86 9.64
CA TYR A 206 14.07 4.34 10.94
C TYR A 206 13.70 5.47 11.91
N GLN A 207 12.48 5.44 12.43
CA GLN A 207 11.96 6.44 13.39
C GLN A 207 11.55 5.82 14.73
N GLY A 208 11.73 4.52 14.90
CA GLY A 208 11.33 3.79 16.10
C GLY A 208 10.59 2.50 15.79
N PRO A 209 10.32 1.69 16.81
CA PRO A 209 9.66 0.41 16.63
C PRO A 209 8.24 0.60 16.06
N ALA A 210 7.87 -0.26 15.10
CA ALA A 210 6.55 -0.32 14.49
C ALA A 210 6.12 0.96 13.72
N ILE A 211 7.05 1.86 13.41
CA ILE A 211 6.86 2.93 12.42
C ILE A 211 7.44 2.44 11.10
N SER A 212 6.62 2.30 10.06
CA SER A 212 7.08 1.76 8.78
C SER A 212 8.18 2.61 8.16
N THR A 213 9.18 1.94 7.62
CA THR A 213 10.22 2.49 6.75
C THR A 213 9.83 2.45 5.27
N CYS A 214 8.75 1.74 4.92
CA CYS A 214 8.27 1.55 3.55
C CYS A 214 7.18 2.55 3.16
N LYS A 215 6.30 2.92 4.10
CA LYS A 215 5.21 3.88 3.87
C LYS A 215 5.76 5.22 3.34
N ASP A 216 4.99 5.87 2.46
CA ASP A 216 5.26 7.19 1.85
C ASP A 216 6.46 7.23 0.89
N ARG A 217 7.14 6.09 0.64
CA ARG A 217 8.21 5.99 -0.36
C ARG A 217 7.63 6.10 -1.77
N TRP A 218 8.39 6.67 -2.68
CA TRP A 218 7.96 6.89 -4.06
C TRP A 218 8.41 5.77 -4.99
N ILE A 219 7.54 5.41 -5.93
CA ILE A 219 7.90 4.61 -7.10
C ILE A 219 7.59 5.38 -8.38
N ALA A 220 8.39 5.16 -9.41
CA ALA A 220 8.05 5.50 -10.78
C ALA A 220 7.41 4.28 -11.44
N ILE A 221 6.30 4.48 -12.15
CA ILE A 221 5.57 3.44 -12.89
C ILE A 221 5.44 3.93 -14.32
N ARG A 222 5.75 3.09 -15.30
CA ARG A 222 5.64 3.45 -16.72
C ARG A 222 4.90 2.42 -17.55
N LYS A 223 4.17 2.93 -18.55
CA LYS A 223 3.54 2.16 -19.61
C LYS A 223 3.71 2.93 -20.93
N GLY A 224 4.31 2.27 -21.92
CA GLY A 224 4.66 2.93 -23.18
C GLY A 224 5.57 4.13 -22.94
N ASN A 225 5.16 5.30 -23.43
CA ASN A 225 5.89 6.57 -23.29
C ASN A 225 5.45 7.42 -22.07
N ARG A 226 4.56 6.91 -21.22
CA ARG A 226 4.05 7.65 -20.05
C ARG A 226 4.65 7.10 -18.76
N THR A 227 5.05 8.01 -17.88
CA THR A 227 5.56 7.70 -16.54
C THR A 227 4.75 8.49 -15.51
N VAL A 228 4.34 7.82 -14.44
CA VAL A 228 3.65 8.40 -13.29
C VAL A 228 4.40 8.04 -12.02
N TYR A 229 4.22 8.84 -10.99
CA TYR A 229 4.85 8.63 -9.69
C TYR A 229 3.77 8.45 -8.63
N ALA A 230 3.95 7.45 -7.77
CA ALA A 230 2.98 7.08 -6.75
C ALA A 230 3.67 6.82 -5.42
N GLN A 231 2.96 7.12 -4.32
CA GLN A 231 3.42 6.81 -2.96
C GLN A 231 3.01 5.39 -2.56
N TRP A 232 3.90 4.69 -1.90
CA TRP A 232 3.65 3.35 -1.38
C TRP A 232 2.84 3.43 -0.08
N GLU A 233 1.56 3.09 -0.15
CA GLU A 233 0.60 3.30 0.94
C GLU A 233 -0.05 2.02 1.47
N ASP A 234 0.16 0.87 0.82
CA ASP A 234 -0.29 -0.43 1.32
C ASP A 234 0.65 -1.60 0.93
N ALA A 235 0.43 -2.78 1.50
CA ALA A 235 1.11 -4.01 1.14
C ALA A 235 0.17 -5.01 0.47
N GLY A 236 0.57 -5.47 -0.72
CA GLY A 236 -0.22 -6.32 -1.61
C GLY A 236 0.40 -6.26 -3.01
N PRO A 237 -0.04 -7.07 -3.99
CA PRO A 237 -1.25 -7.90 -4.00
C PRO A 237 -1.07 -9.28 -3.34
N PHE A 238 -2.14 -9.83 -2.75
CA PHE A 238 -2.33 -11.20 -2.20
C PHE A 238 -1.39 -11.67 -1.08
N ARG A 239 -0.27 -10.98 -0.84
CA ARG A 239 0.68 -11.29 0.23
C ARG A 239 1.48 -10.06 0.60
N THR A 240 2.10 -10.09 1.77
CA THR A 240 2.79 -8.93 2.34
C THR A 240 4.19 -9.26 2.84
N ASP A 241 4.80 -10.34 2.33
CA ASP A 241 6.05 -10.90 2.83
C ASP A 241 7.09 -11.16 1.72
N HIS A 242 6.84 -10.72 0.48
CA HIS A 242 7.66 -11.06 -0.68
C HIS A 242 8.80 -10.06 -0.95
N TRP A 243 9.66 -9.88 0.05
CA TRP A 243 10.80 -8.97 -0.04
C TRP A 243 11.80 -9.35 -1.15
N GLN A 244 11.92 -10.64 -1.49
CA GLN A 244 12.82 -11.12 -2.55
C GLN A 244 12.42 -10.59 -3.92
N TYR A 245 11.12 -10.38 -4.15
CA TYR A 245 10.65 -9.69 -5.33
C TYR A 245 10.80 -8.19 -5.15
N VAL A 246 10.31 -7.61 -4.04
CA VAL A 246 10.26 -6.14 -3.88
C VAL A 246 11.66 -5.51 -3.90
N PHE A 247 12.61 -6.04 -3.13
CA PHE A 247 13.98 -5.51 -3.01
C PHE A 247 15.03 -6.35 -3.75
N GLY A 248 14.73 -7.62 -4.03
CA GLY A 248 15.62 -8.51 -4.78
C GLY A 248 15.29 -8.62 -6.27
N ASN A 249 15.72 -9.72 -6.88
CA ASN A 249 15.61 -9.97 -8.33
C ASN A 249 14.52 -11.01 -8.69
N GLU A 250 13.75 -11.50 -7.71
CA GLU A 250 12.67 -12.45 -8.02
C GLU A 250 11.55 -11.80 -8.84
N ARG A 251 10.69 -12.63 -9.42
CA ARG A 251 9.43 -12.23 -10.04
C ARG A 251 8.28 -12.34 -9.03
N PRO A 252 7.16 -11.61 -9.22
CA PRO A 252 5.96 -11.86 -8.43
C PRO A 252 5.57 -13.34 -8.49
N LYS A 253 5.15 -13.92 -7.36
CA LYS A 253 4.66 -15.31 -7.35
C LYS A 253 3.29 -15.40 -8.03
N PRO A 254 2.93 -16.57 -8.59
CA PRO A 254 1.57 -16.81 -9.08
C PRO A 254 0.52 -16.47 -7.99
N ASN A 255 -0.56 -15.85 -8.42
CA ASN A 255 -1.71 -15.48 -7.58
C ASN A 255 -2.98 -15.41 -8.46
N LEU A 256 -4.14 -15.15 -7.84
CA LEU A 256 -5.44 -15.12 -8.55
C LEU A 256 -5.46 -14.12 -9.71
N ASN A 257 -4.67 -13.05 -9.65
CA ASN A 257 -4.50 -12.07 -10.73
C ASN A 257 -3.27 -12.38 -11.61
N LYS A 258 -3.02 -13.66 -11.91
CA LYS A 258 -1.99 -14.11 -12.87
C LYS A 258 -0.57 -13.64 -12.53
N GLY A 259 -0.25 -13.55 -11.24
CA GLY A 259 1.06 -13.10 -10.78
C GLY A 259 1.19 -11.57 -10.74
N ALA A 260 0.11 -10.88 -10.35
CA ALA A 260 0.16 -9.45 -10.04
C ALA A 260 1.27 -9.16 -9.02
N GLY A 261 2.05 -8.12 -9.28
CA GLY A 261 3.17 -7.69 -8.42
C GLY A 261 3.11 -6.22 -8.03
N LEU A 262 2.07 -5.50 -8.47
CA LEU A 262 1.86 -4.10 -8.21
C LEU A 262 0.35 -3.84 -8.26
N ASP A 263 -0.20 -3.25 -7.21
CA ASP A 263 -1.54 -2.64 -7.27
C ASP A 263 -1.40 -1.13 -7.31
N VAL A 264 -2.24 -0.46 -8.11
CA VAL A 264 -2.19 0.99 -8.28
C VAL A 264 -3.55 1.63 -8.12
N SER A 265 -3.56 2.89 -7.66
CA SER A 265 -4.79 3.65 -7.47
C SER A 265 -5.53 3.94 -8.77
N PRO A 266 -6.82 4.32 -8.70
CA PRO A 266 -7.56 4.80 -9.86
C PRO A 266 -6.90 6.02 -10.51
N ALA A 267 -6.24 6.90 -9.75
CA ALA A 267 -5.51 8.05 -10.30
C ALA A 267 -4.34 7.61 -11.21
N VAL A 268 -3.59 6.59 -10.79
CA VAL A 268 -2.51 6.00 -11.60
C VAL A 268 -3.07 5.34 -12.86
N ARG A 269 -4.18 4.58 -12.73
CA ARG A 269 -4.90 3.98 -13.87
C ARG A 269 -5.30 5.04 -14.89
N ASP A 270 -5.99 6.09 -14.43
CA ASP A 270 -6.50 7.17 -15.26
C ASP A 270 -5.35 7.91 -15.95
N TYR A 271 -4.25 8.16 -15.22
CA TYR A 271 -3.07 8.77 -15.80
C TYR A 271 -2.39 7.87 -16.82
N LEU A 272 -2.21 6.57 -16.59
CA LEU A 272 -1.50 5.73 -17.56
C LEU A 272 -2.40 5.14 -18.67
N GLY A 273 -3.73 5.28 -18.56
CA GLY A 273 -4.67 4.59 -19.45
C GLY A 273 -4.57 3.07 -19.31
N LEU A 274 -4.61 2.57 -18.07
CA LEU A 274 -4.55 1.14 -17.79
C LEU A 274 -5.95 0.51 -17.94
N ASN A 275 -5.97 -0.73 -18.43
CA ASN A 275 -7.12 -1.61 -18.24
C ASN A 275 -7.18 -2.09 -16.77
N GLU A 276 -8.24 -2.83 -16.39
CA GLU A 276 -8.37 -3.40 -15.04
C GLU A 276 -7.19 -4.30 -14.64
N THR A 277 -6.63 -5.01 -15.61
CA THR A 277 -5.36 -5.73 -15.48
C THR A 277 -4.49 -5.38 -16.67
N ASP A 278 -3.27 -4.97 -16.41
CA ASP A 278 -2.32 -4.55 -17.43
C ASP A 278 -0.89 -4.94 -17.06
N VAL A 279 0.07 -4.54 -17.88
CA VAL A 279 1.49 -4.78 -17.63
C VAL A 279 2.23 -3.45 -17.62
N THR A 280 2.96 -3.18 -16.54
CA THR A 280 3.77 -1.96 -16.38
C THR A 280 5.19 -2.30 -15.94
N ASP A 281 6.10 -1.33 -16.07
CA ASP A 281 7.37 -1.38 -15.38
C ASP A 281 7.32 -0.46 -14.16
N TRP A 282 8.01 -0.81 -13.08
CA TRP A 282 8.17 0.09 -11.93
C TRP A 282 9.58 0.06 -11.33
N LYS A 283 9.96 1.13 -10.63
CA LYS A 283 11.16 1.17 -9.78
C LYS A 283 10.96 2.09 -8.60
N PHE A 284 11.73 1.87 -7.54
CA PHE A 284 11.89 2.89 -6.49
C PHE A 284 12.59 4.13 -7.04
N VAL A 285 12.22 5.28 -6.49
CA VAL A 285 12.89 6.56 -6.75
C VAL A 285 13.01 7.34 -5.44
N ASP A 286 14.09 8.09 -5.31
CA ASP A 286 14.19 9.08 -4.25
C ASP A 286 13.36 10.32 -4.60
N PHE A 287 12.86 11.04 -3.59
CA PHE A 287 11.98 12.18 -3.81
C PHE A 287 12.59 13.26 -4.73
N SER A 288 13.91 13.44 -4.68
CA SER A 288 14.63 14.37 -5.57
C SER A 288 14.56 14.00 -7.06
N GLU A 289 14.22 12.74 -7.38
CA GLU A 289 14.02 12.25 -8.74
C GLU A 289 12.56 12.32 -9.20
N VAL A 290 11.64 12.73 -8.32
CA VAL A 290 10.21 12.86 -8.63
C VAL A 290 9.96 14.28 -9.17
N PRO A 291 9.64 14.45 -10.47
CA PRO A 291 9.30 15.76 -11.01
C PRO A 291 7.90 16.17 -10.55
N HIS A 292 7.59 17.45 -10.65
CA HIS A 292 6.22 17.94 -10.48
C HIS A 292 5.30 17.37 -11.56
N GLY A 293 4.08 17.04 -11.17
CA GLY A 293 3.04 16.50 -12.03
C GLY A 293 1.71 16.40 -11.28
N PRO A 294 0.68 15.75 -11.85
CA PRO A 294 -0.61 15.59 -11.17
C PRO A 294 -0.51 14.94 -9.78
N TRP A 295 0.50 14.08 -9.55
CA TRP A 295 0.79 13.44 -8.26
C TRP A 295 1.39 14.37 -7.19
N SER A 296 1.74 15.61 -7.52
CA SER A 296 2.42 16.52 -6.60
C SER A 296 1.50 17.53 -5.90
N THR A 297 0.20 17.54 -6.20
CA THR A 297 -0.68 18.67 -5.87
C THR A 297 -1.54 18.49 -4.63
N LEU A 298 -1.84 17.25 -4.22
CA LEU A 298 -2.81 16.94 -3.18
C LEU A 298 -2.27 15.92 -2.17
N GLY A 299 -2.82 16.00 -0.94
CA GLY A 299 -2.55 15.08 0.16
C GLY A 299 -1.66 15.67 1.25
N ASP A 300 -2.09 15.58 2.51
CA ASP A 300 -1.31 15.97 3.68
C ASP A 300 -0.07 15.09 3.89
N ASN A 301 -0.07 13.86 3.38
CA ASN A 301 1.08 12.95 3.36
C ASN A 301 1.99 13.13 2.13
N ASN A 302 1.63 14.01 1.20
CA ASN A 302 2.39 14.22 -0.02
C ASN A 302 3.65 15.06 0.27
N THR A 303 4.82 14.54 -0.09
CA THR A 303 6.11 15.21 0.17
C THR A 303 6.19 16.62 -0.42
N PHE A 304 5.59 16.85 -1.59
CA PHE A 304 5.53 18.18 -2.22
C PHE A 304 4.72 19.17 -1.35
N VAL A 305 3.50 18.79 -0.98
CA VAL A 305 2.59 19.60 -0.16
C VAL A 305 3.19 19.89 1.22
N ILE A 306 3.84 18.90 1.83
CA ILE A 306 4.54 19.06 3.11
C ILE A 306 5.66 20.10 2.98
N ASN A 307 6.48 20.02 1.93
CA ASN A 307 7.61 20.92 1.73
C ASN A 307 7.16 22.35 1.43
N GLU A 308 6.13 22.54 0.61
CA GLU A 308 5.54 23.85 0.35
C GLU A 308 4.99 24.49 1.63
N ARG A 309 4.26 23.71 2.43
CA ARG A 309 3.74 24.17 3.74
C ARG A 309 4.87 24.60 4.68
N LYS A 310 5.96 23.81 4.75
CA LYS A 310 7.15 24.16 5.55
C LYS A 310 7.79 25.46 5.07
N LYS A 311 8.00 25.61 3.76
CA LYS A 311 8.55 26.83 3.16
C LYS A 311 7.68 28.06 3.46
N GLY A 312 6.36 27.93 3.34
CA GLY A 312 5.42 29.00 3.68
C GLY A 312 5.51 29.43 5.14
N LYS A 313 5.61 28.48 6.08
CA LYS A 313 5.80 28.77 7.51
C LYS A 313 7.11 29.52 7.77
N THR A 314 8.22 29.04 7.22
CA THR A 314 9.52 29.70 7.37
C THR A 314 9.52 31.13 6.83
N LEU A 315 8.86 31.37 5.69
CA LEU A 315 8.73 32.71 5.12
C LEU A 315 7.88 33.63 6.00
N ALA A 316 6.78 33.12 6.57
CA ALA A 316 5.93 33.87 7.48
C ALA A 316 6.69 34.24 8.78
N GLU A 317 7.40 33.28 9.39
CA GLU A 317 8.21 33.52 10.59
C GLU A 317 9.31 34.56 10.35
N ALA A 318 10.01 34.49 9.21
CA ALA A 318 11.03 35.45 8.82
C ALA A 318 10.43 36.87 8.58
N TRP A 319 9.25 36.94 7.98
CA TRP A 319 8.54 38.21 7.79
C TRP A 319 8.16 38.85 9.13
N PHE A 320 7.55 38.08 10.04
CA PHE A 320 7.19 38.56 11.36
C PHE A 320 8.41 39.08 12.14
N SER A 321 9.50 38.31 12.18
CA SER A 321 10.74 38.72 12.86
C SER A 321 11.33 40.03 12.32
N ARG A 322 11.28 40.25 10.99
CA ARG A 322 11.71 41.51 10.38
C ARG A 322 10.79 42.68 10.72
N SER A 323 9.48 42.45 10.75
CA SER A 323 8.49 43.50 11.04
C SER A 323 8.46 43.95 12.50
N THR A 324 8.93 43.12 13.42
CA THR A 324 8.97 43.42 14.87
C THR A 324 10.34 43.85 15.38
N SER A 325 11.34 43.96 14.49
CA SER A 325 12.66 44.46 14.87
C SER A 325 12.59 45.99 15.08
N PRO A 326 13.06 46.55 16.22
CA PRO A 326 13.05 47.99 16.43
C PRO A 326 13.86 48.69 15.34
N VAL A 327 13.27 49.70 14.71
CA VAL A 327 14.04 50.62 13.85
C VAL A 327 14.96 51.40 14.78
N VAL A 328 16.24 51.03 14.79
CA VAL A 328 17.29 51.82 15.44
C VAL A 328 17.39 53.11 14.63
N LYS A 329 16.84 54.20 15.18
CA LYS A 329 17.04 55.57 14.70
C LYS A 329 18.31 56.14 15.29
#